data_AF-A0AAU4DI48-F1
#
_entry.id   AF-A0AAU4DI48-F1
#
_cell.length_a   1.000
_cell.length_b   1.000
_cell.length_c   1.000
_cell.angle_alpha   90.00
_cell.angle_beta   90.00
_cell.angle_gamma   90.00
#
_symmetry.space_group_name_H-M   'P 1'
#
loop_
_entity.id
_entity.type
_entity.pdbx_description
1 polymer ?
#
loop_
_entity_poly.entity_id
_entity_poly.type
_entity_poly.pdbx_seq_one_letter_code
_entity_poly.pdbx_strand_id
1 'polypeptide(L)'
;MPSDLAELARYAAALDAGELAWAHLRGCLDADDTRWLAFLRRCDLDTRAGDFARLEHLEDDERLLAACRELADGRDGPERVWTYLDGCLAGTPSAAGRQEFLLDRAAAGHGMDWSSTSALMGTDRPEEVDAALDRADPSAGVALIGLAVTHPDPAVILPRVARALADPGYRDQAAVALAHTARLHGVVDGDSLALLRELPRGNPADDDLWAFVPRRHLPGWLWRHQLLGRFTRR
;
A
#
# COMPACT_ATOMS: atom_id res chain seq x y z
N MET A 1 -5.59 -20.73 3.93
CA MET A 1 -4.64 -19.83 3.22
C MET A 1 -5.42 -19.34 2.02
N PRO A 2 -5.41 -18.03 1.74
CA PRO A 2 -6.18 -17.48 0.64
C PRO A 2 -5.72 -18.07 -0.70
N SER A 3 -6.63 -18.17 -1.67
CA SER A 3 -6.27 -18.60 -3.02
C SER A 3 -5.39 -17.57 -3.73
N ASP A 4 -4.66 -18.01 -4.78
CA ASP A 4 -3.86 -17.11 -5.62
C ASP A 4 -4.71 -15.99 -6.24
N LEU A 5 -5.97 -16.28 -6.58
CA LEU A 5 -6.90 -15.29 -7.12
C LEU A 5 -7.32 -14.28 -6.05
N ALA A 6 -7.56 -14.73 -4.82
CA ALA A 6 -7.90 -13.83 -3.72
C ALA A 6 -6.71 -12.91 -3.36
N GLU A 7 -5.50 -13.47 -3.27
CA GLU A 7 -4.27 -12.69 -3.08
C GLU A 7 -4.07 -11.71 -4.24
N LEU A 8 -4.25 -12.14 -5.50
CA LEU A 8 -4.16 -11.24 -6.64
C LEU A 8 -5.20 -10.12 -6.57
N ALA A 9 -6.46 -10.45 -6.26
CA ALA A 9 -7.56 -9.48 -6.20
C ALA A 9 -7.30 -8.40 -5.16
N ARG A 10 -6.70 -8.74 -4.02
CA ARG A 10 -6.26 -7.79 -3.00
C ARG A 10 -5.35 -6.71 -3.59
N TYR A 11 -4.44 -7.04 -4.49
CA TYR A 11 -3.45 -6.11 -5.03
C TYR A 11 -3.87 -5.46 -6.34
N ALA A 12 -4.65 -6.17 -7.15
CA ALA A 12 -4.92 -5.76 -8.51
C ALA A 12 -6.17 -4.89 -8.65
N ALA A 13 -7.08 -4.88 -7.66
CA ALA A 13 -8.31 -4.10 -7.72
C ALA A 13 -8.82 -3.63 -6.34
N ALA A 14 -9.37 -2.43 -6.28
CA ALA A 14 -10.16 -1.95 -5.15
C ALA A 14 -11.62 -2.41 -5.30
N LEU A 15 -11.92 -3.64 -4.88
CA LEU A 15 -13.25 -4.25 -5.01
C LEU A 15 -14.30 -3.52 -4.17
N ASP A 16 -15.54 -3.46 -4.67
CA ASP A 16 -16.74 -3.19 -3.88
C ASP A 16 -17.39 -4.49 -3.34
N ALA A 17 -18.36 -4.35 -2.42
CA ALA A 17 -18.99 -5.50 -1.79
C ALA A 17 -19.88 -6.33 -2.73
N GLY A 18 -20.49 -5.69 -3.74
CA GLY A 18 -21.29 -6.37 -4.75
C GLY A 18 -20.43 -7.16 -5.74
N GLU A 19 -19.28 -6.61 -6.13
CA GLU A 19 -18.28 -7.31 -6.96
C GLU A 19 -17.72 -8.54 -6.23
N LEU A 20 -17.41 -8.40 -4.94
CA LEU A 20 -16.97 -9.51 -4.09
C LEU A 20 -18.07 -10.58 -3.96
N ALA A 21 -19.29 -10.16 -3.68
CA ALA A 21 -20.46 -11.04 -3.57
C ALA A 21 -20.73 -11.80 -4.88
N TRP A 22 -20.61 -11.13 -6.03
CA TRP A 22 -20.77 -11.75 -7.34
C TRP A 22 -19.76 -12.88 -7.54
N ALA A 23 -18.48 -12.67 -7.21
CA ALA A 23 -17.46 -13.71 -7.37
C ALA A 23 -17.75 -14.96 -6.54
N HIS A 24 -18.21 -14.78 -5.30
CA HIS A 24 -18.64 -15.90 -4.47
C HIS A 24 -19.78 -16.70 -5.13
N LEU A 25 -20.81 -16.01 -5.63
CA LEU A 25 -21.96 -16.65 -6.30
C LEU A 25 -21.58 -17.41 -7.58
N ARG A 26 -20.49 -17.00 -8.25
CA ARG A 26 -19.99 -17.64 -9.47
C ARG A 26 -18.94 -18.71 -9.22
N GLY A 27 -18.56 -18.91 -7.95
CA GLY A 27 -17.52 -19.87 -7.56
C GLY A 27 -16.11 -19.42 -7.91
N CYS A 28 -15.90 -18.13 -8.19
CA CYS A 28 -14.56 -17.56 -8.34
C CYS A 28 -13.82 -17.51 -7.00
N LEU A 29 -14.56 -17.29 -5.91
CA LEU A 29 -14.07 -17.29 -4.54
C LEU A 29 -14.88 -18.28 -3.70
N ASP A 30 -14.22 -18.97 -2.78
CA ASP A 30 -14.91 -19.73 -1.75
C ASP A 30 -15.35 -18.82 -0.59
N ALA A 31 -15.97 -19.41 0.44
CA ALA A 31 -16.47 -18.67 1.58
C ALA A 31 -15.34 -18.03 2.43
N ASP A 32 -14.21 -18.71 2.55
CA ASP A 32 -13.07 -18.23 3.35
C ASP A 32 -12.35 -17.08 2.64
N ASP A 33 -12.10 -17.20 1.33
CA ASP A 33 -11.55 -16.14 0.50
C ASP A 33 -12.46 -14.90 0.51
N THR A 34 -13.77 -15.11 0.44
CA THR A 34 -14.76 -14.02 0.47
C THR A 34 -14.72 -13.27 1.80
N ARG A 35 -14.70 -13.98 2.93
CA ARG A 35 -14.60 -13.36 4.26
C ARG A 35 -13.26 -12.66 4.45
N TRP A 36 -12.17 -13.26 4.00
CA TRP A 36 -10.83 -12.70 4.09
C TRP A 36 -10.69 -11.41 3.28
N LEU A 37 -11.16 -11.38 2.04
CA LEU A 37 -11.20 -10.16 1.23
C LEU A 37 -12.15 -9.12 1.83
N ALA A 38 -13.31 -9.53 2.37
CA ALA A 38 -14.22 -8.61 3.05
C ALA A 38 -13.57 -7.96 4.28
N PHE A 39 -12.85 -8.74 5.10
CA PHE A 39 -12.06 -8.22 6.22
C PHE A 39 -11.03 -7.19 5.74
N LEU A 40 -10.24 -7.53 4.73
CA LEU A 40 -9.21 -6.62 4.21
C LEU A 40 -9.82 -5.33 3.65
N ARG A 41 -10.90 -5.42 2.86
CA ARG A 41 -11.59 -4.24 2.31
C ARG A 41 -12.25 -3.40 3.39
N ARG A 42 -12.74 -4.03 4.47
CA ARG A 42 -13.23 -3.31 5.64
C ARG A 42 -12.12 -2.53 6.34
N CYS A 43 -10.95 -3.14 6.53
CA CYS A 43 -9.77 -2.49 7.06
C CYS A 43 -9.30 -1.36 6.15
N ASP A 44 -9.28 -1.59 4.84
CA ASP A 44 -8.98 -0.56 3.84
C ASP A 44 -9.98 0.59 3.89
N LEU A 45 -11.21 0.44 4.34
CA LEU A 45 -12.22 1.53 4.33
C LEU A 45 -12.56 2.08 5.73
N ASP A 46 -11.94 1.57 6.79
CA ASP A 46 -12.26 1.79 8.22
C ASP A 46 -13.77 1.75 8.53
N THR A 47 -14.48 0.85 7.85
CA THR A 47 -15.92 0.70 8.03
C THR A 47 -16.21 -0.27 9.18
N ARG A 48 -16.54 0.23 10.37
CA ARG A 48 -16.98 -0.64 11.48
C ARG A 48 -18.34 -1.32 11.25
N ALA A 49 -19.08 -0.88 10.24
CA ALA A 49 -20.37 -1.40 9.81
C ALA A 49 -20.50 -1.23 8.28
N GLY A 50 -21.38 -2.01 7.66
CA GLY A 50 -21.61 -2.00 6.21
C GLY A 50 -21.41 -3.39 5.59
N ASP A 51 -21.46 -3.45 4.27
CA ASP A 51 -21.55 -4.72 3.55
C ASP A 51 -20.30 -5.60 3.71
N PHE A 52 -19.10 -5.02 3.75
CA PHE A 52 -17.88 -5.78 4.03
C PHE A 52 -17.85 -6.35 5.45
N ALA A 53 -18.23 -5.55 6.45
CA ALA A 53 -18.35 -6.02 7.83
C ALA A 53 -19.39 -7.14 7.95
N ARG A 54 -20.52 -7.01 7.25
CA ARG A 54 -21.55 -8.05 7.18
C ARG A 54 -20.99 -9.34 6.59
N LEU A 55 -20.32 -9.28 5.44
CA LEU A 55 -19.78 -10.47 4.77
C LEU A 55 -18.71 -11.19 5.60
N GLU A 56 -17.79 -10.45 6.21
CA GLU A 56 -16.73 -11.00 7.07
C GLU A 56 -17.29 -11.81 8.26
N HIS A 57 -18.28 -11.26 8.98
CA HIS A 57 -18.75 -11.84 10.25
C HIS A 57 -19.79 -12.97 10.08
N LEU A 58 -20.20 -13.30 8.85
CA LEU A 58 -21.14 -14.37 8.58
C LEU A 58 -20.43 -15.73 8.54
N GLU A 59 -20.31 -16.39 9.69
CA GLU A 59 -19.71 -17.73 9.82
C GLU A 59 -20.51 -18.85 9.13
N ASP A 60 -21.82 -18.64 8.93
CA ASP A 60 -22.71 -19.60 8.28
C ASP A 60 -22.72 -19.39 6.76
N ASP A 61 -22.33 -20.42 6.01
CA ASP A 61 -22.21 -20.36 4.55
C ASP A 61 -23.56 -20.15 3.84
N GLU A 62 -24.68 -20.64 4.37
CA GLU A 62 -26.00 -20.39 3.77
C GLU A 62 -26.41 -18.93 3.94
N ARG A 63 -26.11 -18.34 5.10
CA ARG A 63 -26.34 -16.91 5.36
C ARG A 63 -25.39 -16.02 4.56
N LEU A 64 -24.12 -16.43 4.40
CA LEU A 64 -23.18 -15.75 3.51
C LEU A 64 -23.71 -15.74 2.09
N LEU A 65 -24.12 -16.90 1.57
CA LEU A 65 -24.67 -17.04 0.23
C LEU A 65 -25.93 -16.18 0.03
N ALA A 66 -26.82 -16.12 1.02
CA ALA A 66 -28.00 -15.25 0.99
C ALA A 66 -27.62 -13.77 0.94
N ALA A 67 -26.65 -13.34 1.76
CA ALA A 67 -26.14 -11.97 1.74
C ALA A 67 -25.47 -11.63 0.40
N CYS A 68 -24.71 -12.55 -0.19
CA CYS A 68 -24.10 -12.35 -1.51
C CYS A 68 -25.16 -12.16 -2.60
N ARG A 69 -26.25 -12.93 -2.57
CA ARG A 69 -27.38 -12.75 -3.52
C ARG A 69 -27.98 -11.34 -3.41
N GLU A 70 -28.19 -10.85 -2.20
CA GLU A 70 -28.73 -9.51 -1.97
C GLU A 70 -27.78 -8.42 -2.49
N LEU A 71 -26.48 -8.54 -2.21
CA LEU A 71 -25.49 -7.52 -2.58
C LEU A 71 -25.16 -7.49 -4.08
N ALA A 72 -25.27 -8.64 -4.76
CA ALA A 72 -25.08 -8.76 -6.19
C ALA A 72 -26.34 -8.42 -7.00
N ASP A 73 -27.51 -8.35 -6.37
CA ASP A 73 -28.77 -8.07 -7.06
C ASP A 73 -28.79 -6.65 -7.63
N GLY A 74 -29.24 -6.50 -8.88
CA GLY A 74 -29.31 -5.21 -9.57
C GLY A 74 -27.96 -4.51 -9.82
N ARG A 75 -26.82 -5.18 -9.59
CA ARG A 75 -25.48 -4.65 -9.90
C ARG A 75 -25.17 -4.86 -11.38
N ASP A 76 -24.84 -3.76 -12.07
CA ASP A 76 -24.39 -3.82 -13.46
C ASP A 76 -22.86 -3.97 -13.55
N GLY A 77 -22.41 -4.94 -14.34
CA GLY A 77 -21.02 -5.09 -14.73
C GLY A 77 -19.99 -5.63 -13.72
N PRO A 78 -20.34 -6.34 -12.62
CA PRO A 78 -19.33 -6.89 -11.70
C PRO A 78 -18.40 -7.91 -12.40
N GLU A 79 -18.84 -8.56 -13.48
CA GLU A 79 -18.02 -9.46 -14.28
C GLU A 79 -16.79 -8.79 -14.92
N ARG A 80 -16.80 -7.45 -15.08
CA ARG A 80 -15.73 -6.71 -15.75
C ARG A 80 -14.46 -6.68 -14.91
N VAL A 81 -14.57 -6.46 -13.61
CA VAL A 81 -13.39 -6.48 -12.71
C VAL A 81 -12.81 -7.89 -12.63
N TRP A 82 -13.66 -8.92 -12.58
CA TRP A 82 -13.21 -10.30 -12.54
C TRP A 82 -12.59 -10.77 -13.86
N THR A 83 -13.10 -10.33 -15.01
CA THR A 83 -12.45 -10.54 -16.31
C THR A 83 -11.06 -9.89 -16.36
N TYR A 84 -10.90 -8.71 -15.77
CA TYR A 84 -9.61 -8.06 -15.65
C TYR A 84 -8.66 -8.85 -14.73
N LEU A 85 -9.15 -9.33 -13.58
CA LEU A 85 -8.37 -10.14 -12.65
C LEU A 85 -7.91 -11.47 -13.26
N ASP A 86 -8.76 -12.14 -14.04
CA ASP A 86 -8.38 -13.31 -14.83
C ASP A 86 -7.25 -12.97 -15.81
N GLY A 87 -7.33 -11.80 -16.47
CA GLY A 87 -6.27 -11.28 -17.32
C GLY A 87 -4.96 -11.05 -16.56
N CYS A 88 -5.02 -10.52 -15.33
CA CYS A 88 -3.87 -10.38 -14.45
C CYS A 88 -3.26 -11.75 -14.11
N LEU A 89 -4.08 -12.74 -13.76
CA LEU A 89 -3.64 -14.09 -13.42
C LEU A 89 -2.98 -14.80 -14.62
N ALA A 90 -3.50 -14.55 -15.83
CA ALA A 90 -2.94 -15.04 -17.08
C ALA A 90 -1.68 -14.28 -17.54
N GLY A 91 -1.24 -13.24 -16.82
CA GLY A 91 -0.09 -12.40 -17.20
C GLY A 91 -0.36 -11.44 -18.35
N THR A 92 -1.62 -11.19 -18.68
CA THR A 92 -2.06 -10.26 -19.73
C THR A 92 -3.05 -9.23 -19.17
N PRO A 93 -2.67 -8.44 -18.15
CA PRO A 93 -3.56 -7.45 -17.57
C PRO A 93 -3.92 -6.36 -18.59
N SER A 94 -5.21 -6.01 -18.69
CA SER A 94 -5.61 -4.90 -19.56
C SER A 94 -5.23 -3.56 -18.93
N ALA A 95 -4.63 -2.67 -19.72
CA ALA A 95 -4.28 -1.33 -19.24
C ALA A 95 -5.52 -0.52 -18.81
N ALA A 96 -6.63 -0.68 -19.53
CA ALA A 96 -7.91 -0.05 -19.19
C ALA A 96 -8.47 -0.58 -17.86
N GLY A 97 -8.43 -1.89 -17.63
CA GLY A 97 -8.85 -2.48 -16.36
C GLY A 97 -7.97 -2.03 -15.19
N ARG A 98 -6.65 -1.95 -15.38
CA ARG A 98 -5.74 -1.39 -14.37
C ARG A 98 -6.06 0.07 -14.07
N GLN A 99 -6.35 0.86 -15.10
CA GLN A 99 -6.73 2.26 -14.91
C GLN A 99 -8.01 2.36 -14.08
N GLU A 100 -9.07 1.65 -14.48
CA GLU A 100 -10.38 1.76 -13.86
C GLU A 100 -10.46 1.15 -12.46
N PHE A 101 -10.02 -0.11 -12.30
CA PHE A 101 -10.29 -0.90 -11.09
C PHE A 101 -9.26 -0.70 -9.99
N LEU A 102 -8.11 -0.11 -10.32
CA LEU A 102 -7.06 0.17 -9.36
C LEU A 102 -6.81 1.67 -9.25
N LEU A 103 -6.34 2.31 -10.33
CA LEU A 103 -5.85 3.69 -10.26
C LEU A 103 -6.97 4.72 -10.01
N ASP A 104 -8.06 4.66 -10.78
CA ASP A 104 -9.17 5.62 -10.66
C ASP A 104 -9.88 5.46 -9.31
N ARG A 105 -10.00 4.23 -8.81
CA ARG A 105 -10.60 3.93 -7.51
C ARG A 105 -9.72 4.37 -6.34
N ALA A 106 -8.41 4.17 -6.42
CA ALA A 106 -7.45 4.73 -5.47
C ALA A 106 -7.50 6.26 -5.48
N ALA A 107 -7.57 6.87 -6.66
CA ALA A 107 -7.71 8.32 -6.84
C ALA A 107 -9.01 8.86 -6.18
N ALA A 108 -10.10 8.11 -6.29
CA ALA A 108 -11.39 8.43 -5.69
C ALA A 108 -11.50 8.10 -4.18
N GLY A 109 -10.48 7.50 -3.57
CA GLY A 109 -10.49 7.14 -2.15
C GLY A 109 -11.38 5.92 -1.84
N HIS A 110 -11.69 5.10 -2.85
CA HIS A 110 -12.30 3.79 -2.67
C HIS A 110 -11.27 2.72 -2.30
N GLY A 111 -10.02 3.13 -2.12
CA GLY A 111 -8.88 2.34 -1.70
C GLY A 111 -8.76 2.22 -0.19
N MET A 112 -7.66 2.75 0.34
CA MET A 112 -7.30 2.78 1.76
C MET A 112 -7.96 3.92 2.56
N ASP A 113 -8.11 3.74 3.87
CA ASP A 113 -8.61 4.74 4.81
C ASP A 113 -7.46 5.64 5.24
N TRP A 114 -7.50 6.85 4.69
CA TRP A 114 -6.51 7.89 4.91
C TRP A 114 -6.62 8.55 6.30
N SER A 115 -7.67 8.27 7.06
CA SER A 115 -7.88 8.79 8.41
C SER A 115 -7.33 7.89 9.52
N SER A 116 -7.09 6.60 9.24
CA SER A 116 -6.60 5.61 10.20
C SER A 116 -5.09 5.37 10.08
N THR A 117 -4.33 5.83 11.07
CA THR A 117 -2.88 5.57 11.15
C THR A 117 -2.53 4.08 11.05
N SER A 118 -3.36 3.17 11.59
CA SER A 118 -3.10 1.73 11.48
C SER A 118 -3.29 1.20 10.07
N ALA A 119 -4.27 1.71 9.32
CA ALA A 119 -4.46 1.35 7.91
C ALA A 119 -3.27 1.86 7.07
N LEU A 120 -2.88 3.12 7.29
CA LEU A 120 -1.73 3.73 6.63
C LEU A 120 -0.43 2.98 6.90
N MET A 121 -0.16 2.61 8.16
CA MET A 121 1.06 1.85 8.51
C MET A 121 1.03 0.40 8.00
N GLY A 122 -0.16 -0.13 7.68
CA GLY A 122 -0.33 -1.44 7.07
C GLY A 122 -0.32 -1.43 5.55
N THR A 123 -0.22 -0.26 4.89
CA THR A 123 -0.28 -0.16 3.43
C THR A 123 0.88 -0.85 2.77
N ASP A 124 0.60 -1.75 1.83
CA ASP A 124 1.56 -2.32 0.90
C ASP A 124 1.21 -1.96 -0.56
N ARG A 125 0.36 -0.94 -0.76
CA ARG A 125 -0.15 -0.53 -2.07
C ARG A 125 0.51 0.77 -2.55
N PRO A 126 1.50 0.70 -3.44
CA PRO A 126 2.26 1.88 -3.86
C PRO A 126 1.43 2.91 -4.64
N GLU A 127 0.42 2.47 -5.39
CA GLU A 127 -0.50 3.33 -6.13
C GLU A 127 -1.41 4.18 -5.23
N GLU A 128 -1.80 3.67 -4.06
CA GLU A 128 -2.58 4.42 -3.07
C GLU A 128 -1.73 5.58 -2.53
N VAL A 129 -0.47 5.29 -2.20
CA VAL A 129 0.50 6.30 -1.75
C VAL A 129 0.74 7.36 -2.84
N ASP A 130 0.89 6.94 -4.11
CA ASP A 130 1.03 7.90 -5.21
C ASP A 130 -0.18 8.82 -5.34
N ALA A 131 -1.39 8.26 -5.30
CA ALA A 131 -2.62 9.03 -5.42
C ALA A 131 -2.77 10.02 -4.26
N ALA A 132 -2.38 9.64 -3.04
CA ALA A 132 -2.39 10.55 -1.91
C ALA A 132 -1.34 11.66 -2.01
N LEU A 133 -0.13 11.33 -2.49
CA LEU A 133 0.89 12.34 -2.79
C LEU A 133 0.42 13.31 -3.89
N ASP A 134 -0.27 12.81 -4.92
CA ASP A 134 -0.85 13.65 -6.00
C ASP A 134 -1.91 14.62 -5.47
N ARG A 135 -2.73 14.18 -4.50
CA ARG A 135 -3.76 15.01 -3.86
C ARG A 135 -3.22 15.93 -2.77
N ALA A 136 -1.92 15.88 -2.46
CA ALA A 136 -1.31 16.51 -1.30
C ALA A 136 -2.05 16.17 0.01
N ASP A 137 -2.44 14.91 0.18
CA ASP A 137 -3.13 14.42 1.38
C ASP A 137 -2.21 14.55 2.63
N PRO A 138 -2.67 15.14 3.75
CA PRO A 138 -1.84 15.30 4.95
C PRO A 138 -1.28 13.98 5.51
N SER A 139 -1.94 12.86 5.24
CA SER A 139 -1.57 11.53 5.72
C SER A 139 -0.63 10.77 4.78
N ALA A 140 -0.34 11.30 3.57
CA ALA A 140 0.46 10.60 2.56
C ALA A 140 1.86 10.19 3.06
N GLY A 141 2.51 11.04 3.86
CA GLY A 141 3.80 10.73 4.46
C GLY A 141 3.76 9.54 5.43
N VAL A 142 2.67 9.39 6.20
CA VAL A 142 2.50 8.25 7.11
C VAL A 142 2.28 6.96 6.32
N ALA A 143 1.46 7.02 5.28
CA ALA A 143 1.26 5.90 4.36
C ALA A 143 2.57 5.46 3.70
N LEU A 144 3.42 6.42 3.30
CA LEU A 144 4.73 6.12 2.74
C LEU A 144 5.64 5.38 3.74
N ILE A 145 5.57 5.71 5.03
CA ILE A 145 6.28 4.94 6.07
C ILE A 145 5.72 3.52 6.14
N GLY A 146 4.39 3.36 6.13
CA GLY A 146 3.75 2.04 6.06
C GLY A 146 4.27 1.22 4.88
N LEU A 147 4.25 1.80 3.67
CA LEU A 147 4.75 1.17 2.46
C LEU A 147 6.21 0.73 2.61
N ALA A 148 7.06 1.55 3.22
CA ALA A 148 8.47 1.21 3.45
C ALA A 148 8.67 0.08 4.46
N VAL A 149 7.69 -0.19 5.34
CA VAL A 149 7.74 -1.25 6.35
C VAL A 149 7.15 -2.56 5.84
N THR A 150 6.18 -2.51 4.95
CA THR A 150 5.38 -3.67 4.51
C THR A 150 5.75 -4.16 3.10
N HIS A 151 6.14 -3.27 2.18
CA HIS A 151 6.37 -3.64 0.78
C HIS A 151 7.72 -4.33 0.61
N PRO A 152 7.79 -5.52 -0.04
CA PRO A 152 9.01 -6.31 -0.08
C PRO A 152 10.09 -5.76 -1.04
N ASP A 153 9.68 -4.97 -2.04
CA ASP A 153 10.59 -4.47 -3.07
C ASP A 153 10.98 -2.99 -2.87
N PRO A 154 12.26 -2.69 -2.55
CA PRO A 154 12.74 -1.32 -2.39
C PRO A 154 12.76 -0.53 -3.71
N ALA A 155 12.79 -1.18 -4.88
CA ALA A 155 12.73 -0.49 -6.17
C ALA A 155 11.38 0.18 -6.42
N VAL A 156 10.32 -0.30 -5.75
CA VAL A 156 9.00 0.33 -5.73
C VAL A 156 8.95 1.46 -4.69
N ILE A 157 9.58 1.28 -3.53
CA ILE A 157 9.53 2.24 -2.42
C ILE A 157 10.36 3.51 -2.71
N LEU A 158 11.61 3.33 -3.13
CA LEU A 158 12.60 4.41 -3.19
C LEU A 158 12.21 5.60 -4.09
N PRO A 159 11.63 5.43 -5.29
CA PRO A 159 11.17 6.55 -6.10
C PRO A 159 10.11 7.43 -5.39
N ARG A 160 9.27 6.82 -4.56
CA ARG A 160 8.23 7.54 -3.78
C ARG A 160 8.83 8.27 -2.60
N VAL A 161 9.86 7.69 -1.97
CA VAL A 161 10.65 8.36 -0.95
C VAL A 161 11.37 9.58 -1.50
N ALA A 162 12.04 9.47 -2.66
CA ALA A 162 12.66 10.60 -3.32
C ALA A 162 11.63 11.70 -3.65
N ARG A 163 10.49 11.32 -4.22
CA ARG A 163 9.39 12.26 -4.50
C ARG A 163 8.92 13.00 -3.25
N ALA A 164 8.70 12.30 -2.14
CA ALA A 164 8.23 12.90 -0.89
C ALA A 164 9.31 13.71 -0.15
N LEU A 165 10.60 13.37 -0.28
CA LEU A 165 11.70 14.18 0.27
C LEU A 165 11.81 15.56 -0.39
N ALA A 166 11.50 15.63 -1.69
CA ALA A 166 11.48 16.89 -2.44
C ALA A 166 10.37 17.84 -1.97
N ASP A 167 9.28 17.30 -1.42
CA ASP A 167 8.15 18.07 -0.89
C ASP A 167 8.38 18.46 0.59
N PRO A 168 8.44 19.75 0.94
CA PRO A 168 8.53 20.20 2.32
C PRO A 168 7.45 19.64 3.25
N GLY A 169 6.25 19.32 2.75
CA GLY A 169 5.13 18.81 3.54
C GLY A 169 5.29 17.37 4.02
N TYR A 170 6.13 16.57 3.36
CA TYR A 170 6.32 15.14 3.66
C TYR A 170 7.75 14.76 4.04
N ARG A 171 8.67 15.72 3.95
CA ARG A 171 10.11 15.52 4.09
C ARG A 171 10.53 14.75 5.35
N ASP A 172 9.92 15.06 6.49
CA ASP A 172 10.25 14.39 7.76
C ASP A 172 9.82 12.93 7.74
N GLN A 173 8.60 12.65 7.28
CA GLN A 173 8.08 11.30 7.12
C GLN A 173 8.82 10.52 6.04
N ALA A 174 9.22 11.18 4.95
CA ALA A 174 10.01 10.58 3.90
C ALA A 174 11.42 10.19 4.39
N ALA A 175 12.03 10.98 5.26
CA ALA A 175 13.29 10.61 5.92
C ALA A 175 13.11 9.37 6.84
N VAL A 176 11.97 9.27 7.55
CA VAL A 176 11.64 8.06 8.33
C VAL A 176 11.43 6.84 7.42
N ALA A 177 10.69 7.00 6.32
CA ALA A 177 10.49 5.94 5.34
C ALA A 177 11.82 5.46 4.71
N LEU A 178 12.73 6.39 4.42
CA LEU A 178 14.08 6.08 3.95
C LEU A 178 14.88 5.28 4.98
N ALA A 179 14.77 5.64 6.26
CA ALA A 179 15.42 4.93 7.37
C ALA A 179 14.93 3.47 7.46
N HIS A 180 13.61 3.26 7.39
CA HIS A 180 13.02 1.93 7.34
C HIS A 180 13.45 1.13 6.11
N THR A 181 13.44 1.76 4.94
CA THR A 181 13.89 1.12 3.69
C THR A 181 15.35 0.66 3.80
N ALA A 182 16.22 1.52 4.33
CA ALA A 182 17.63 1.20 4.57
C ALA A 182 17.79 0.04 5.56
N ARG A 183 17.03 0.05 6.66
CA ARG A 183 17.08 -0.98 7.70
C ARG A 183 16.62 -2.35 7.20
N LEU A 184 15.52 -2.39 6.44
CA LEU A 184 14.90 -3.64 5.99
C LEU A 184 15.55 -4.21 4.74
N HIS A 185 15.97 -3.36 3.81
CA HIS A 185 16.47 -3.80 2.50
C HIS A 185 17.97 -3.54 2.30
N GLY A 186 18.63 -2.75 3.15
CA GLY A 186 20.07 -2.48 3.05
C GLY A 186 20.46 -1.66 1.83
N VAL A 187 19.51 -0.93 1.23
CA VAL A 187 19.71 -0.17 -0.01
C VAL A 187 19.23 1.28 0.11
N VAL A 188 19.72 2.12 -0.79
CA VAL A 188 19.34 3.51 -0.98
C VAL A 188 19.62 3.89 -2.44
N ASP A 189 18.82 4.79 -3.02
CA ASP A 189 19.07 5.33 -4.36
C ASP A 189 19.82 6.67 -4.32
N GLY A 190 20.31 7.08 -5.50
CA GLY A 190 21.05 8.33 -5.65
C GLY A 190 20.19 9.57 -5.42
N ASP A 191 18.94 9.53 -5.85
CA ASP A 191 18.02 10.66 -5.79
C ASP A 191 17.63 10.98 -4.34
N SER A 192 17.32 9.96 -3.53
CA SER A 192 17.06 10.15 -2.10
C SER A 192 18.30 10.67 -1.37
N LEU A 193 19.51 10.18 -1.72
CA LEU A 193 20.75 10.70 -1.12
C LEU A 193 21.03 12.16 -1.49
N ALA A 194 20.72 12.56 -2.72
CA ALA A 194 20.89 13.93 -3.17
C ALA A 194 19.97 14.88 -2.39
N LEU A 195 18.70 14.52 -2.23
CA LEU A 195 17.71 15.29 -1.47
C LEU A 195 18.00 15.27 0.04
N LEU A 196 18.40 14.11 0.59
CA LEU A 196 18.76 13.98 2.00
C LEU A 196 19.92 14.90 2.39
N ARG A 197 20.86 15.14 1.47
CA ARG A 197 22.01 16.02 1.71
C ARG A 197 21.59 17.46 2.03
N GLU A 198 20.43 17.89 1.56
CA GLU A 198 19.89 19.23 1.80
C GLU A 198 19.22 19.33 3.17
N LEU A 199 18.97 18.20 3.84
CA LEU A 199 18.32 18.17 5.15
C LEU A 199 19.30 18.48 6.29
N PRO A 200 18.79 19.00 7.42
CA PRO A 200 19.56 19.08 8.65
C PRO A 200 20.12 17.72 9.05
N ARG A 201 21.31 17.76 9.65
CA ARG A 201 21.98 16.57 10.20
C ARG A 201 21.18 15.97 11.34
N GLY A 202 21.33 14.66 11.52
CA GLY A 202 20.68 13.94 12.62
C GLY A 202 19.20 13.67 12.36
N ASN A 203 18.80 13.71 11.09
CA ASN A 203 17.51 13.21 10.67
C ASN A 203 17.46 11.66 10.84
N PRO A 204 16.27 11.05 10.87
CA PRO A 204 16.12 9.61 11.09
C PRO A 204 16.89 8.71 10.10
N ALA A 205 17.10 9.15 8.86
CA ALA A 205 17.79 8.37 7.84
C ALA A 205 19.30 8.31 8.03
N ASP A 206 19.93 9.36 8.60
CA ASP A 206 21.39 9.47 8.72
C ASP A 206 22.02 8.26 9.44
N ASP A 207 21.41 7.84 10.56
CA ASP A 207 21.92 6.76 11.40
C ASP A 207 21.63 5.38 10.79
N ASP A 208 20.42 5.17 10.25
CA ASP A 208 20.02 3.90 9.65
C ASP A 208 20.76 3.64 8.33
N LEU A 209 20.92 4.65 7.47
CA LEU A 209 21.72 4.52 6.26
C LEU A 209 23.16 4.11 6.60
N TRP A 210 23.75 4.73 7.62
CA TRP A 210 25.10 4.38 8.07
C TRP A 210 25.20 2.97 8.66
N ALA A 211 24.19 2.54 9.41
CA ALA A 211 24.17 1.26 10.09
C ALA A 211 23.92 0.08 9.13
N PHE A 212 23.02 0.25 8.16
CA PHE A 212 22.45 -0.87 7.40
C PHE A 212 22.84 -0.89 5.92
N VAL A 213 23.16 0.25 5.30
CA VAL A 213 23.60 0.26 3.89
C VAL A 213 25.10 -0.04 3.79
N PRO A 214 25.54 -0.90 2.85
CA PRO A 214 26.95 -1.14 2.63
C PRO A 214 27.73 0.15 2.38
N ARG A 215 28.77 0.38 3.17
CA ARG A 215 29.59 1.62 3.17
C ARG A 215 30.05 2.09 1.79
N ARG A 216 30.33 1.16 0.87
CA ARG A 216 30.75 1.47 -0.51
C ARG A 216 29.67 2.17 -1.36
N HIS A 217 28.41 2.08 -0.96
CA HIS A 217 27.29 2.76 -1.60
C HIS A 217 26.94 4.08 -0.90
N LEU A 218 27.59 4.40 0.22
CA LEU A 218 27.32 5.63 0.98
C LEU A 218 28.26 6.76 0.55
N PRO A 219 27.74 7.97 0.30
CA PRO A 219 28.53 9.10 -0.13
C PRO A 219 29.38 9.65 1.02
N GLY A 220 30.59 10.12 0.72
CA GLY A 220 31.55 10.57 1.74
C GLY A 220 31.08 11.70 2.66
N TRP A 221 30.05 12.48 2.28
CA TRP A 221 29.48 13.49 3.16
C TRP A 221 28.76 12.85 4.36
N LEU A 222 28.08 11.72 4.17
CA LEU A 222 27.39 10.99 5.24
C LEU A 222 28.40 10.38 6.23
N TRP A 223 29.55 9.92 5.72
CA TRP A 223 30.67 9.48 6.55
C TRP A 223 31.16 10.60 7.47
N ARG A 224 31.29 11.83 6.94
CA ARG A 224 31.70 12.98 7.74
C ARG A 224 30.67 13.31 8.82
N HIS A 225 29.37 13.21 8.53
CA HIS A 225 28.31 13.45 9.52
C HIS A 225 28.45 12.51 10.72
N GLN A 226 28.65 11.22 10.45
CA GLN A 226 28.73 10.19 11.48
C GLN A 226 30.03 10.24 12.28
N LEU A 227 31.16 10.47 11.62
CA LEU A 227 32.44 10.61 12.31
C LEU A 227 32.45 11.86 13.19
N LEU A 228 31.96 13.01 12.70
CA LEU A 228 31.92 14.26 13.48
C LEU A 228 30.87 14.24 14.59
N GLY A 229 29.69 13.63 14.37
CA GLY A 229 28.63 13.52 15.37
C GLY A 229 29.02 12.65 16.58
N ARG A 230 29.93 11.69 16.39
CA ARG A 230 30.51 10.90 17.50
C ARG A 230 31.51 11.69 18.36
N PHE A 231 32.08 12.78 17.84
CA PHE A 231 32.98 13.66 18.60
C PHE A 231 32.24 14.73 19.41
N THR A 232 30.99 15.05 19.09
CA THR A 232 30.18 16.05 19.82
C THR A 232 29.25 15.47 20.88
N ARG A 233 29.05 14.14 20.93
CA ARG A 233 28.28 13.43 21.99
C ARG A 233 29.16 12.89 23.12
N ARG A 234 30.32 13.47 23.39
CA ARG A 234 31.20 13.13 24.52
C ARG A 234 31.12 14.18 25.62
#